data_AF-A0A7K4APL1-F1
#
_entry.id   AF-A0A7K4APL1-F1
#
_cell.length_a   1.000
_cell.length_b   1.000
_cell.length_c   1.000
_cell.angle_alpha   90.00
_cell.angle_beta   90.00
_cell.angle_gamma   90.00
#
_symmetry.space_group_name_H-M   'P 1'
#
loop_
_entity.id
_entity.type
_entity.pdbx_description
1 polymer ?
#
loop_
_entity_poly.entity_id
_entity_poly.type
_entity_poly.pdbx_seq_one_letter_code
_entity_poly.pdbx_strand_id
1 'polypeptide(L)'
;MRLAPAPGKAGNPFQTSSRSLSSRNSRLAALPHRDSSEPAKWVYDNPAFRQAFNSGQFSVNMDRAVAGFFNWLSTDYLLTFENKATGETFKTIGPKRGNKPYARRKWQKVNGINEGMDKLRFDFDIAGHRPIVKNCHMLLITTTFDQKVSMDEAWFSISSHGGELNKFRANLTKIFGSKATICVKEAQSNGYPAPHILVLLDRPIRVRRHAGRKKTSWRLESKDTLKRVKGAWKWGFVDVEAVVMASSGKYRGYRTPVNYLSKYLTKHMDLTKYPELQTVRGIEDVPKELRTPVYTHVWNKILRSRDFFVSKAFKQRLNNPEFRPALDADEATESDWFLDSIEMDSGLERALAAQRARGGGAATDSSLKLPAG
;
A
#
# COMPACT_ATOMS: atom_id res chain seq x y z
N MET A 1 -65.58 21.14 12.40
CA MET A 1 -64.28 21.28 13.09
C MET A 1 -63.30 20.28 12.47
N ARG A 2 -62.18 20.74 11.88
CA ARG A 2 -61.17 19.93 11.18
C ARG A 2 -59.94 19.69 12.05
N LEU A 3 -59.52 18.44 12.23
CA LEU A 3 -58.19 17.97 12.68
C LEU A 3 -58.09 16.48 12.29
N ALA A 4 -56.97 15.82 11.96
CA ALA A 4 -55.71 16.06 11.27
C ALA A 4 -55.10 14.62 11.07
N PRO A 5 -54.30 14.34 10.03
CA PRO A 5 -53.93 12.95 9.68
C PRO A 5 -52.66 12.43 10.37
N ALA A 6 -52.53 11.09 10.37
CA ALA A 6 -51.54 10.27 11.08
C ALA A 6 -50.05 10.53 10.75
N PRO A 7 -49.10 10.19 11.64
CA PRO A 7 -47.67 10.24 11.35
C PRO A 7 -47.16 8.96 10.64
N GLY A 8 -46.54 9.17 9.48
CA GLY A 8 -45.96 8.15 8.61
C GLY A 8 -44.54 7.69 9.01
N LYS A 9 -44.15 6.58 8.37
CA LYS A 9 -42.90 5.82 8.52
C LYS A 9 -41.64 6.67 8.32
N ALA A 10 -40.67 6.54 9.23
CA ALA A 10 -39.34 7.13 9.11
C ALA A 10 -38.52 6.45 7.99
N GLY A 11 -38.20 7.24 6.96
CA GLY A 11 -37.37 6.85 5.81
C GLY A 11 -35.87 6.76 6.12
N ASN A 12 -35.20 5.97 5.29
CA ASN A 12 -33.78 5.65 5.29
C ASN A 12 -32.90 6.90 5.02
N PRO A 13 -31.88 7.23 5.84
CA PRO A 13 -31.07 8.45 5.71
C PRO A 13 -30.03 8.41 4.56
N PHE A 14 -30.11 7.45 3.65
CA PHE A 14 -29.25 7.37 2.46
C PHE A 14 -30.05 7.60 1.18
N GLN A 15 -30.61 8.80 1.00
CA GLN A 15 -31.10 9.27 -0.29
C GLN A 15 -31.18 10.80 -0.32
N THR A 16 -30.36 11.43 -1.16
CA THR A 16 -30.53 12.73 -1.86
C THR A 16 -29.22 12.95 -2.60
N SER A 17 -29.17 12.83 -3.93
CA SER A 17 -29.70 13.67 -5.01
C SER A 17 -28.48 14.19 -5.77
N SER A 18 -28.27 13.60 -6.94
CA SER A 18 -27.31 14.04 -7.94
C SER A 18 -27.49 15.53 -8.23
N ARG A 19 -26.52 16.35 -7.81
CA ARG A 19 -26.34 17.69 -8.38
C ARG A 19 -25.10 17.67 -9.26
N SER A 20 -25.38 17.74 -10.56
CA SER A 20 -24.50 18.19 -11.63
C SER A 20 -23.62 19.34 -11.15
N LEU A 21 -22.31 19.09 -11.05
CA LEU A 21 -21.27 20.11 -11.03
C LEU A 21 -20.64 20.17 -12.42
N SER A 22 -21.45 20.62 -13.37
CA SER A 22 -20.98 21.16 -14.64
C SER A 22 -20.62 22.64 -14.46
N SER A 23 -19.53 23.04 -15.10
CA SER A 23 -19.06 24.42 -15.32
C SER A 23 -18.31 25.10 -14.16
N ARG A 24 -16.98 24.98 -14.18
CA ARG A 24 -15.98 26.07 -14.07
C ARG A 24 -14.62 25.46 -13.76
N ASN A 25 -13.89 25.10 -14.81
CA ASN A 25 -12.42 25.07 -14.88
C ASN A 25 -11.98 24.82 -16.34
N SER A 26 -12.47 25.67 -17.24
CA SER A 26 -11.94 25.83 -18.58
C SER A 26 -10.79 26.83 -18.54
N ARG A 27 -9.59 26.37 -18.19
CA ARG A 27 -8.29 27.03 -18.48
C ARG A 27 -7.12 26.23 -17.92
N LEU A 28 -7.03 24.95 -18.29
CA LEU A 28 -5.78 24.19 -18.30
C LEU A 28 -5.84 23.31 -19.54
N ALA A 29 -4.99 23.64 -20.52
CA ALA A 29 -4.59 22.93 -21.73
C ALA A 29 -5.48 21.76 -22.21
N ALA A 30 -5.92 21.85 -23.46
CA ALA A 30 -6.49 20.75 -24.23
C ALA A 30 -5.71 19.44 -23.99
N LEU A 31 -6.47 18.34 -23.90
CA LEU A 31 -5.94 16.98 -23.80
C LEU A 31 -4.86 16.78 -24.89
N PRO A 32 -3.63 16.35 -24.55
CA PRO A 32 -2.72 15.92 -25.60
C PRO A 32 -3.36 14.72 -26.31
N HIS A 33 -3.50 14.86 -27.63
CA HIS A 33 -3.83 13.77 -28.53
C HIS A 33 -2.82 12.63 -28.30
N ARG A 34 -3.31 11.38 -28.34
CA ARG A 34 -2.52 10.16 -28.14
C ARG A 34 -1.46 9.93 -29.23
N ASP A 35 -1.39 10.82 -30.23
CA ASP A 35 -0.50 10.76 -31.38
C ASP A 35 0.82 11.53 -31.19
N SER A 36 1.08 12.10 -30.00
CA SER A 36 2.42 12.62 -29.71
C SER A 36 3.39 11.47 -29.45
N SER A 37 4.44 11.36 -30.27
CA SER A 37 5.51 10.36 -30.18
C SER A 37 6.35 10.42 -28.89
N GLU A 38 6.16 11.45 -28.05
CA GLU A 38 6.77 11.47 -26.72
C GLU A 38 5.93 10.67 -25.71
N PRO A 39 6.52 9.71 -24.98
CA PRO A 39 5.82 9.03 -23.89
C PRO A 39 5.37 10.10 -22.89
N ALA A 40 4.07 10.34 -22.78
CA ALA A 40 3.52 11.43 -22.00
C ALA A 40 4.11 11.40 -20.57
N LYS A 41 5.02 12.35 -20.31
CA LYS A 41 5.75 12.43 -19.05
C LYS A 41 4.75 12.51 -17.91
N TRP A 42 5.00 11.74 -16.85
CA TRP A 42 4.18 11.76 -15.65
C TRP A 42 4.10 13.19 -15.12
N VAL A 43 2.92 13.82 -15.22
CA VAL A 43 2.73 15.27 -15.00
C VAL A 43 3.16 15.71 -13.61
N TYR A 44 3.04 14.82 -12.63
CA TYR A 44 3.42 15.07 -11.25
C TYR A 44 4.93 14.93 -10.98
N ASP A 45 5.75 14.58 -11.98
CA ASP A 45 7.21 14.66 -11.89
C ASP A 45 7.79 16.03 -12.33
N ASN A 46 6.95 16.95 -12.82
CA ASN A 46 7.37 18.31 -13.18
C ASN A 46 7.93 19.08 -11.95
N PRO A 47 9.11 19.75 -12.06
CA PRO A 47 9.68 20.60 -11.02
C PRO A 47 8.71 21.62 -10.40
N ALA A 48 7.85 22.25 -11.20
CA ALA A 48 6.85 23.21 -10.71
C ALA A 48 5.83 22.54 -9.76
N PHE A 49 5.36 21.33 -10.10
CA PHE A 49 4.53 20.54 -9.19
C PHE A 49 5.30 20.16 -7.92
N ARG A 50 6.61 19.88 -8.02
CA ARG A 50 7.44 19.57 -6.84
C ARG A 50 7.59 20.75 -5.90
N GLN A 51 7.78 21.96 -6.41
CA GLN A 51 7.82 23.17 -5.61
C GLN A 51 6.47 23.45 -4.93
N ALA A 52 5.38 23.35 -5.69
CA ALA A 52 4.01 23.45 -5.18
C ALA A 52 3.71 22.40 -4.10
N PHE A 53 4.12 21.15 -4.32
CA PHE A 53 3.98 20.08 -3.34
C PHE A 53 4.75 20.35 -2.05
N ASN A 54 6.01 20.77 -2.14
CA ASN A 54 6.84 21.03 -0.96
C ASN A 54 6.32 22.19 -0.11
N SER A 55 5.63 23.16 -0.73
CA SER A 55 4.96 24.28 -0.04
C SER A 55 3.55 23.96 0.44
N GLY A 56 3.03 22.76 0.16
CA GLY A 56 1.66 22.36 0.49
C GLY A 56 0.59 23.01 -0.39
N GLN A 57 0.97 23.76 -1.43
CA GLN A 57 0.08 24.48 -2.34
C GLN A 57 -0.08 23.71 -3.65
N PHE A 58 -0.66 22.51 -3.59
CA PHE A 58 -0.86 21.67 -4.76
C PHE A 58 -2.28 21.12 -4.81
N SER A 59 -2.71 20.75 -6.01
CA SER A 59 -3.93 19.98 -6.22
C SER A 59 -3.67 18.80 -7.15
N VAL A 60 -4.34 17.68 -6.89
CA VAL A 60 -4.24 16.47 -7.70
C VAL A 60 -5.55 16.24 -8.42
N ASN A 61 -5.50 16.26 -9.75
CA ASN A 61 -6.58 15.68 -10.55
C ASN A 61 -6.41 14.16 -10.57
N MET A 62 -7.25 13.46 -9.82
CA MET A 62 -7.11 12.02 -9.61
C MET A 62 -7.25 11.22 -10.91
N ASP A 63 -8.17 11.59 -11.81
CA ASP A 63 -8.36 10.85 -13.06
C ASP A 63 -7.13 10.98 -13.96
N ARG A 64 -6.60 12.21 -14.09
CA ARG A 64 -5.34 12.47 -14.80
C ARG A 64 -4.17 11.73 -14.15
N ALA A 65 -4.15 11.60 -12.82
CA ALA A 65 -3.16 10.82 -12.11
C ALA A 65 -3.29 9.32 -12.37
N VAL A 66 -4.50 8.77 -12.39
CA VAL A 66 -4.69 7.35 -12.67
C VAL A 66 -4.28 7.04 -14.12
N ALA A 67 -4.78 7.80 -15.09
CA ALA A 67 -4.44 7.61 -16.50
C ALA A 67 -2.93 7.73 -16.76
N GLY A 68 -2.30 8.79 -16.24
CA GLY A 68 -0.86 8.97 -16.38
C GLY A 68 -0.04 7.88 -15.66
N PHE A 69 -0.56 7.30 -14.58
CA PHE A 69 0.15 6.28 -13.80
C PHE A 69 0.23 5.00 -14.63
N PHE A 70 -0.86 4.62 -15.28
CA PHE A 70 -0.90 3.45 -16.15
C PHE A 70 -0.13 3.66 -17.44
N ASN A 71 -0.15 4.86 -18.04
CA ASN A 71 0.73 5.20 -19.16
C ASN A 71 2.22 5.12 -18.77
N TRP A 72 2.58 5.61 -17.59
CA TRP A 72 3.93 5.43 -17.06
C TRP A 72 4.24 3.96 -16.74
N LEU A 73 3.25 3.19 -16.30
CA LEU A 73 3.42 1.77 -15.98
C LEU A 73 3.61 0.91 -17.23
N SER A 74 3.01 1.27 -18.37
CA SER A 74 3.13 0.55 -19.64
C SER A 74 4.50 0.61 -20.30
N THR A 75 5.36 1.56 -19.94
CA THR A 75 6.72 1.68 -20.49
C THR A 75 7.76 1.11 -19.53
N ASP A 76 8.24 -0.10 -19.76
CA ASP A 76 9.24 -0.71 -18.90
C ASP A 76 10.60 -0.01 -18.99
N TYR A 77 11.36 -0.12 -17.90
CA TYR A 77 12.77 0.25 -17.88
C TYR A 77 13.59 -1.02 -17.97
N LEU A 78 14.32 -1.20 -19.06
CA LEU A 78 15.27 -2.29 -19.23
C LEU A 78 16.61 -1.83 -18.68
N LEU A 79 17.07 -2.53 -17.65
CA LEU A 79 18.36 -2.29 -17.01
C LEU A 79 19.34 -3.32 -17.56
N THR A 80 20.39 -2.85 -18.23
CA THR A 80 21.51 -3.68 -18.66
C THR A 80 22.63 -3.56 -17.63
N PHE A 81 23.04 -4.69 -17.09
CA PHE A 81 24.20 -4.79 -16.22
C PHE A 81 25.33 -5.44 -16.98
N GLU A 82 26.56 -4.98 -16.75
CA GLU A 82 27.78 -5.53 -17.32
C GLU A 82 28.70 -5.96 -16.18
N ASN A 83 29.24 -7.17 -16.27
CA ASN A 83 30.33 -7.61 -15.43
C ASN A 83 31.64 -7.08 -16.03
N LYS A 84 32.32 -6.19 -15.31
CA LYS A 84 33.55 -5.54 -15.85
C LYS A 84 34.75 -6.47 -15.92
N ALA A 85 34.75 -7.58 -15.19
CA ALA A 85 35.82 -8.57 -15.21
C ALA A 85 35.66 -9.58 -16.37
N THR A 86 34.43 -10.00 -16.67
CA THR A 86 34.15 -11.03 -17.68
C THR A 86 33.63 -10.47 -19.01
N GLY A 87 33.13 -9.23 -19.03
CA GLY A 87 32.42 -8.63 -20.16
C GLY A 87 31.00 -9.17 -20.36
N GLU A 88 30.51 -10.04 -19.48
CA GLU A 88 29.16 -10.60 -19.57
C GLU A 88 28.10 -9.52 -19.32
N THR A 89 26.97 -9.62 -20.04
CA THR A 89 25.84 -8.69 -19.86
C THR A 89 24.57 -9.42 -19.42
N PHE A 90 23.80 -8.77 -18.55
CA PHE A 90 22.53 -9.27 -18.05
C PHE A 90 21.46 -8.16 -18.11
N LYS A 91 20.33 -8.43 -18.76
CA LYS A 91 19.21 -7.48 -18.85
C LYS A 91 18.07 -7.87 -17.91
N THR A 92 17.49 -6.88 -17.23
CA THR A 92 16.32 -7.08 -16.35
C THR A 92 15.36 -5.90 -16.35
N ILE A 93 14.10 -6.15 -15.97
CA ILE A 93 13.11 -5.08 -15.84
C ILE A 93 13.30 -4.35 -14.51
N GLY A 94 13.49 -3.04 -14.60
CA GLY A 94 13.59 -2.14 -13.48
C GLY A 94 12.33 -2.12 -12.61
N PRO A 95 12.47 -2.04 -11.28
CA PRO A 95 11.34 -1.97 -10.38
C PRO A 95 10.67 -0.59 -10.45
N LYS A 96 9.43 -0.56 -10.96
CA LYS A 96 8.54 0.60 -10.91
C LYS A 96 7.39 0.32 -9.96
N ARG A 97 7.01 1.29 -9.14
CA ARG A 97 5.86 1.17 -8.24
C ARG A 97 4.63 0.63 -8.98
N GLY A 98 4.07 -0.47 -8.49
CA GLY A 98 2.94 -1.16 -9.10
C GLY A 98 3.31 -2.24 -10.12
N ASN A 99 4.55 -2.33 -10.62
CA ASN A 99 4.95 -3.42 -11.51
C ASN A 99 5.36 -4.70 -10.74
N LYS A 100 5.52 -5.80 -11.47
CA LYS A 100 5.84 -7.11 -10.90
C LYS A 100 7.22 -7.15 -10.21
N PRO A 101 8.33 -6.65 -10.81
CA PRO A 101 9.61 -6.55 -10.11
C PRO A 101 9.55 -5.78 -8.79
N TYR A 102 8.82 -4.65 -8.74
CA TYR A 102 8.61 -3.88 -7.52
C TYR A 102 7.86 -4.69 -6.45
N ALA A 103 6.75 -5.32 -6.84
CA ALA A 103 5.97 -6.16 -5.93
C ALA A 103 6.80 -7.33 -5.39
N ARG A 104 7.63 -7.98 -6.22
CA ARG A 104 8.56 -9.04 -5.81
C ARG A 104 9.56 -8.54 -4.77
N ARG A 105 10.22 -7.41 -5.00
CA ARG A 105 11.16 -6.81 -4.03
C ARG A 105 10.47 -6.48 -2.70
N LYS A 106 9.24 -5.94 -2.74
CA LYS A 106 8.44 -5.70 -1.53
C LYS A 106 8.07 -6.98 -0.81
N TRP A 107 7.66 -8.00 -1.55
CA TRP A 107 7.32 -9.30 -1.00
C TRP A 107 8.52 -9.95 -0.32
N GLN A 108 9.70 -9.94 -0.95
CA GLN A 108 10.95 -10.46 -0.34
C GLN A 108 11.26 -9.73 0.97
N LYS A 109 11.18 -8.40 0.99
CA LYS A 109 11.38 -7.61 2.21
C LYS A 109 10.38 -7.97 3.31
N VAL A 110 9.11 -8.16 2.97
CA VAL A 110 8.07 -8.58 3.92
C VAL A 110 8.33 -10.01 4.41
N ASN A 111 8.77 -10.91 3.54
CA ASN A 111 9.06 -12.29 3.87
C ASN A 111 10.21 -12.41 4.86
N GLY A 112 11.32 -11.68 4.66
CA GLY A 112 12.43 -11.66 5.63
C GLY A 112 12.04 -11.10 7.01
N ILE A 113 11.07 -10.18 7.06
CA ILE A 113 10.48 -9.72 8.34
C ILE A 113 9.63 -10.82 8.97
N ASN A 114 8.80 -11.50 8.17
CA ASN A 114 7.95 -12.58 8.65
C ASN A 114 8.77 -13.76 9.20
N GLU A 115 9.85 -14.13 8.52
CA GLU A 115 10.79 -15.14 8.98
C GLU A 115 11.43 -14.72 10.30
N GLY A 116 11.85 -13.46 10.43
CA GLY A 116 12.33 -12.92 11.70
C GLY A 116 11.27 -12.83 12.81
N MET A 117 9.99 -12.85 12.46
CA MET A 117 8.88 -12.91 13.41
C MET A 117 8.44 -14.34 13.71
N ASP A 118 9.00 -15.34 13.03
CA ASP A 118 8.62 -16.73 13.23
C ASP A 118 8.90 -17.15 14.68
N LYS A 119 7.99 -17.95 15.24
CA LYS A 119 7.98 -18.40 16.64
C LYS A 119 7.89 -17.30 17.71
N LEU A 120 7.87 -16.01 17.34
CA LEU A 120 7.58 -14.94 18.29
C LEU A 120 6.10 -14.94 18.64
N ARG A 121 5.80 -15.01 19.94
CA ARG A 121 4.45 -14.88 20.47
C ARG A 121 4.24 -13.48 21.02
N PHE A 122 3.19 -12.80 20.55
CA PHE A 122 2.90 -11.41 20.92
C PHE A 122 1.72 -11.27 21.88
N ASP A 123 0.99 -12.34 22.17
CA ASP A 123 -0.15 -12.34 23.10
C ASP A 123 -0.12 -13.52 24.07
N PHE A 124 -0.51 -13.29 25.32
CA PHE A 124 -0.43 -14.25 26.41
C PHE A 124 -1.70 -14.20 27.25
N ASP A 125 -2.14 -15.36 27.70
CA ASP A 125 -3.23 -15.45 28.67
C ASP A 125 -2.75 -15.02 30.06
N ILE A 126 -3.64 -14.45 30.86
CA ILE A 126 -3.32 -13.97 32.20
C ILE A 126 -3.86 -14.99 33.21
N ALA A 127 -2.99 -15.55 34.05
CA ALA A 127 -3.37 -16.51 35.08
C ALA A 127 -4.46 -15.92 36.01
N GLY A 128 -5.48 -16.71 36.31
CA GLY A 128 -6.62 -16.28 37.13
C GLY A 128 -7.64 -15.38 36.42
N HIS A 129 -7.42 -15.01 35.15
CA HIS A 129 -8.38 -14.24 34.37
C HIS A 129 -9.11 -15.10 33.33
N ARG A 130 -10.34 -14.68 33.00
CA ARG A 130 -11.10 -15.29 31.89
C ARG A 130 -10.32 -15.13 30.57
N PRO A 131 -10.39 -16.09 29.62
CA PRO A 131 -9.76 -16.01 28.31
C PRO A 131 -10.20 -14.85 27.41
N ILE A 132 -11.05 -13.95 27.92
CA ILE A 132 -11.46 -12.70 27.27
C ILE A 132 -10.49 -11.55 27.57
N VAL A 133 -9.50 -11.74 28.44
CA VAL A 133 -8.45 -10.76 28.76
C VAL A 133 -7.09 -11.39 28.48
N LYS A 134 -6.21 -10.64 27.79
CA LYS A 134 -4.85 -11.06 27.43
C LYS A 134 -3.86 -9.94 27.69
N ASN A 135 -2.59 -10.30 27.85
CA ASN A 135 -1.45 -9.39 27.73
C ASN A 135 -0.96 -9.43 26.29
N CYS A 136 -0.70 -8.28 25.68
CA CYS A 136 -0.26 -8.20 24.28
C CYS A 136 0.89 -7.20 24.10
N HIS A 137 1.94 -7.64 23.40
CA HIS A 137 3.09 -6.80 23.04
C HIS A 137 2.88 -6.05 21.72
N MET A 138 1.89 -6.42 20.92
CA MET A 138 1.76 -5.88 19.57
C MET A 138 0.40 -5.24 19.33
N LEU A 139 0.41 -3.98 18.89
CA LEU A 139 -0.79 -3.21 18.55
C LEU A 139 -0.78 -2.89 17.06
N LEU A 140 -1.93 -3.01 16.42
CA LEU A 140 -2.24 -2.41 15.13
C LEU A 140 -3.02 -1.12 15.38
N ILE A 141 -2.42 0.00 15.00
CA ILE A 141 -3.03 1.33 15.04
C ILE A 141 -3.33 1.75 13.60
N THR A 142 -4.58 2.11 13.33
CA THR A 142 -4.99 2.71 12.05
C THR A 142 -5.46 4.12 12.30
N THR A 143 -4.92 5.08 11.55
CA THR A 143 -5.38 6.48 11.59
C THR A 143 -6.14 6.80 10.31
N THR A 144 -7.19 7.60 10.39
CA THR A 144 -7.92 8.12 9.23
C THR A 144 -8.03 9.64 9.32
N PHE A 145 -8.49 10.26 8.24
CA PHE A 145 -8.77 11.68 8.20
C PHE A 145 -10.27 11.94 8.21
N ASP A 146 -10.67 13.05 8.85
CA ASP A 146 -12.01 13.60 8.70
C ASP A 146 -12.17 14.16 7.28
N GLN A 147 -13.34 13.95 6.68
CA GLN A 147 -13.63 14.40 5.30
C GLN A 147 -13.79 15.92 5.16
N LYS A 148 -13.55 16.68 6.25
CA LYS A 148 -13.42 18.14 6.22
C LYS A 148 -12.06 18.58 5.66
N VAL A 149 -11.05 17.72 5.79
CA VAL A 149 -9.71 17.91 5.23
C VAL A 149 -9.74 17.40 3.80
N SER A 150 -9.14 18.12 2.85
CA SER A 150 -9.08 17.63 1.48
C SER A 150 -8.21 16.37 1.37
N MET A 151 -8.45 15.53 0.35
CA MET A 151 -7.64 14.32 0.13
C MET A 151 -6.15 14.67 -0.06
N ASP A 152 -5.88 15.75 -0.78
CA ASP A 152 -4.53 16.24 -1.09
C ASP A 152 -3.80 16.65 0.19
N GLU A 153 -4.46 17.43 1.04
CA GLU A 153 -3.96 17.86 2.35
C GLU A 153 -3.76 16.68 3.30
N ALA A 154 -4.66 15.69 3.30
CA ALA A 154 -4.52 14.49 4.10
C ALA A 154 -3.27 13.68 3.72
N TRP A 155 -3.03 13.52 2.42
CA TRP A 155 -1.83 12.84 1.90
C TRP A 155 -0.55 13.64 2.13
N PHE A 156 -0.61 14.97 1.99
CA PHE A 156 0.50 15.86 2.33
C PHE A 156 0.87 15.76 3.81
N SER A 157 -0.13 15.78 4.70
CA SER A 157 0.06 15.73 6.16
C SER A 157 0.85 14.50 6.60
N ILE A 158 0.62 13.35 5.97
CA ILE A 158 1.36 12.11 6.27
C ILE A 158 2.67 11.97 5.48
N SER A 159 2.99 12.90 4.58
CA SER A 159 4.25 12.93 3.85
C SER A 159 5.42 13.34 4.76
N SER A 160 6.64 13.29 4.23
CA SER A 160 7.81 13.77 4.97
C SER A 160 7.77 15.30 5.18
N HIS A 161 7.12 16.05 4.29
CA HIS A 161 7.00 17.51 4.40
C HIS A 161 5.91 17.92 5.39
N GLY A 162 4.76 17.23 5.41
CA GLY A 162 3.69 17.49 6.38
C GLY A 162 4.02 17.01 7.79
N GLY A 163 4.69 15.85 7.92
CA GLY A 163 5.29 15.39 9.18
C GLY A 163 4.31 14.94 10.28
N GLU A 164 2.99 15.00 10.07
CA GLU A 164 1.98 14.69 11.09
C GLU A 164 2.03 13.23 11.54
N LEU A 165 2.31 12.31 10.62
CA LEU A 165 2.51 10.90 10.95
C LEU A 165 3.75 10.69 11.83
N ASN A 166 4.81 11.48 11.66
CA ASN A 166 5.99 11.43 12.51
C ASN A 166 5.71 12.00 13.90
N LYS A 167 4.98 13.13 13.98
CA LYS A 167 4.51 13.70 15.25
C LYS A 167 3.66 12.69 16.03
N PHE A 168 2.73 12.02 15.35
CA PHE A 168 1.92 10.96 15.95
C PHE A 168 2.80 9.82 16.50
N ARG A 169 3.76 9.32 15.71
CA ARG A 169 4.69 8.26 16.13
C ARG A 169 5.59 8.67 17.30
N ALA A 170 5.94 9.94 17.42
CA ALA A 170 6.67 10.48 18.56
C ALA A 170 5.78 10.54 19.82
N ASN A 171 4.52 10.96 19.69
CA ASN A 171 3.56 10.91 20.80
C ASN A 171 3.30 9.48 21.27
N LEU A 172 3.25 8.49 20.37
CA LEU A 172 3.16 7.09 20.76
C LEU A 172 4.36 6.65 21.63
N THR A 173 5.57 7.19 21.40
CA THR A 173 6.73 6.91 22.26
C THR A 173 6.52 7.51 23.66
N LYS A 174 5.94 8.70 23.77
CA LYS A 174 5.59 9.31 25.07
C LYS A 174 4.49 8.54 25.82
N ILE A 175 3.62 7.85 25.10
CA ILE A 175 2.50 7.08 25.69
C ILE A 175 2.96 5.70 26.15
N PHE A 176 3.70 5.00 25.31
CA PHE A 176 4.05 3.60 25.53
C PHE A 176 5.49 3.36 25.99
N GLY A 177 6.35 4.39 25.96
CA GLY A 177 7.77 4.26 26.21
C GLY A 177 8.53 3.70 25.00
N SER A 178 9.57 2.92 25.28
CA SER A 178 10.35 2.23 24.25
C SER A 178 9.46 1.33 23.39
N LYS A 179 9.54 1.53 22.08
CA LYS A 179 8.74 0.80 21.09
C LYS A 179 9.48 0.62 19.78
N ALA A 180 9.07 -0.40 19.05
CA ALA A 180 9.45 -0.67 17.68
C ALA A 180 8.23 -0.51 16.78
N THR A 181 8.41 -0.01 15.54
CA THR A 181 7.27 0.22 14.62
C THR A 181 7.52 -0.24 13.20
N ILE A 182 6.48 -0.82 12.57
CA ILE A 182 6.30 -0.86 11.11
C ILE A 182 5.19 0.13 10.77
N CYS A 183 5.38 0.90 9.69
CA CYS A 183 4.38 1.84 9.22
C CYS A 183 4.14 1.65 7.72
N VAL A 184 2.87 1.59 7.33
CA VAL A 184 2.40 1.49 5.95
C VAL A 184 1.50 2.67 5.63
N LYS A 185 1.75 3.33 4.51
CA LYS A 185 0.89 4.39 3.96
C LYS A 185 0.03 3.78 2.84
N GLU A 186 -1.22 3.47 3.17
CA GLU A 186 -2.20 2.97 2.21
C GLU A 186 -3.39 3.91 2.07
N ALA A 187 -4.11 3.76 0.97
CA ALA A 187 -5.38 4.42 0.74
C ALA A 187 -6.54 3.61 1.32
N GLN A 188 -7.64 4.28 1.56
CA GLN A 188 -8.97 3.70 1.73
C GLN A 188 -9.65 3.51 0.36
N SER A 189 -10.83 2.88 0.35
CA SER A 189 -11.62 2.71 -0.89
C SER A 189 -12.07 4.04 -1.52
N ASN A 190 -12.17 5.11 -0.72
CA ASN A 190 -12.50 6.46 -1.17
C ASN A 190 -11.26 7.31 -1.50
N GLY A 191 -10.06 6.74 -1.49
CA GLY A 191 -8.81 7.43 -1.84
C GLY A 191 -8.11 8.19 -0.70
N TYR A 192 -8.79 8.44 0.43
CA TYR A 192 -8.15 9.06 1.60
C TYR A 192 -7.06 8.15 2.20
N PRO A 193 -6.00 8.72 2.78
CA PRO A 193 -4.97 7.91 3.41
C PRO A 193 -5.49 7.30 4.72
N ALA A 194 -5.13 6.03 4.94
CA ALA A 194 -5.28 5.35 6.21
C ALA A 194 -3.97 4.69 6.63
N PRO A 195 -3.00 5.44 7.18
CA PRO A 195 -1.77 4.86 7.67
C PRO A 195 -2.03 3.76 8.70
N HIS A 196 -1.40 2.62 8.50
CA HIS A 196 -1.34 1.54 9.47
C HIS A 196 0.03 1.55 10.17
N ILE A 197 0.01 1.44 11.49
CA ILE A 197 1.19 1.39 12.32
C ILE A 197 1.11 0.12 13.18
N LEU A 198 2.00 -0.82 12.92
CA LEU A 198 2.25 -1.93 13.81
C LEU A 198 3.23 -1.45 14.88
N VAL A 199 2.85 -1.55 16.15
CA VAL A 199 3.64 -1.12 17.30
C VAL A 199 3.99 -2.35 18.12
N LEU A 200 5.27 -2.64 18.27
CA LEU A 200 5.81 -3.65 19.17
C LEU A 200 6.30 -2.96 20.44
N LEU A 201 5.74 -3.36 21.58
CA LEU A 201 5.96 -2.84 22.91
C LEU A 201 6.93 -3.73 23.69
N ASP A 202 7.82 -3.12 24.46
CA ASP A 202 8.72 -3.89 25.34
C ASP A 202 7.97 -4.46 26.54
N ARG A 203 6.98 -3.72 27.06
CA ARG A 203 6.08 -4.19 28.12
C ARG A 203 4.70 -4.50 27.52
N PRO A 204 4.11 -5.67 27.83
CA PRO A 204 2.80 -6.00 27.31
C PRO A 204 1.74 -5.07 27.89
N ILE A 205 0.69 -4.82 27.12
CA ILE A 205 -0.49 -4.09 27.58
C ILE A 205 -1.70 -5.02 27.68
N ARG A 206 -2.55 -4.77 28.69
CA ARG A 206 -3.80 -5.51 28.87
C ARG A 206 -4.81 -5.16 27.80
N VAL A 207 -5.39 -6.20 27.21
CA VAL A 207 -6.36 -6.11 26.14
C VAL A 207 -7.54 -7.03 26.43
N ARG A 208 -8.72 -6.62 26.00
CA ARG A 208 -9.98 -7.34 26.21
C ARG A 208 -10.64 -7.67 24.89
N ARG A 209 -11.20 -8.88 24.80
CA ARG A 209 -12.01 -9.34 23.67
C ARG A 209 -13.26 -8.49 23.57
N HIS A 210 -13.45 -7.89 22.41
CA HIS A 210 -14.61 -7.08 22.06
C HIS A 210 -15.35 -7.74 20.91
N ALA A 211 -16.55 -8.25 21.19
CA ALA A 211 -17.45 -8.80 20.19
C ALA A 211 -18.18 -7.65 19.47
N GLY A 212 -17.73 -7.31 18.26
CA GLY A 212 -18.46 -6.39 17.40
C GLY A 212 -19.53 -7.13 16.59
N ARG A 213 -20.46 -6.37 15.97
CA ARG A 213 -21.56 -6.94 15.17
C ARG A 213 -21.12 -7.89 14.05
N LYS A 214 -19.96 -7.66 13.45
CA LYS A 214 -19.45 -8.43 12.30
C LYS A 214 -18.14 -9.18 12.57
N LYS A 215 -17.39 -8.79 13.60
CA LYS A 215 -16.08 -9.36 13.90
C LYS A 215 -15.75 -9.22 15.38
N THR A 216 -15.05 -10.22 15.90
CA THR A 216 -14.37 -10.15 17.18
C THR A 216 -13.03 -9.43 17.00
N SER A 217 -12.72 -8.51 17.91
CA SER A 217 -11.45 -7.78 17.94
C SER A 217 -10.92 -7.74 19.37
N TRP A 218 -9.65 -7.41 19.53
CA TRP A 218 -9.01 -7.26 20.85
C TRP A 218 -8.66 -5.79 21.05
N ARG A 219 -9.16 -5.20 22.14
CA ARG A 219 -9.13 -3.75 22.37
C ARG A 219 -8.38 -3.43 23.64
N LEU A 220 -7.73 -2.27 23.69
CA LEU A 220 -7.07 -1.80 24.91
C LEU A 220 -8.07 -1.76 26.06
N GLU A 221 -7.70 -2.32 27.21
CA GLU A 221 -8.54 -2.29 28.41
C GLU A 221 -8.48 -0.90 29.08
N SER A 222 -7.31 -0.26 29.08
CA SER A 222 -7.12 1.08 29.63
C SER A 222 -7.76 2.14 28.74
N LYS A 223 -8.88 2.72 29.22
CA LYS A 223 -9.55 3.85 28.58
C LYS A 223 -8.67 5.10 28.52
N ASP A 224 -7.84 5.33 29.53
CA ASP A 224 -6.94 6.49 29.59
C ASP A 224 -5.84 6.40 28.54
N THR A 225 -5.20 5.24 28.41
CA THR A 225 -4.22 5.01 27.34
C THR A 225 -4.88 5.18 25.97
N LEU A 226 -6.07 4.62 25.76
CA LEU A 226 -6.81 4.79 24.51
C LEU A 226 -7.14 6.28 24.24
N LYS A 227 -7.56 7.04 25.25
CA LYS A 227 -7.83 8.48 25.15
C LYS A 227 -6.58 9.25 24.76
N ARG A 228 -5.43 8.95 25.37
CA ARG A 228 -4.13 9.56 25.02
C ARG A 228 -3.71 9.26 23.58
N VAL A 229 -3.88 8.01 23.12
CA VAL A 229 -3.57 7.62 21.74
C VAL A 229 -4.49 8.35 20.76
N LYS A 230 -5.81 8.38 21.02
CA LYS A 230 -6.76 9.12 20.18
C LYS A 230 -6.46 10.61 20.14
N GLY A 231 -6.18 11.23 21.30
CA GLY A 231 -5.86 12.66 21.38
C GLY A 231 -4.52 13.05 20.73
N ALA A 232 -3.62 12.08 20.47
CA ALA A 232 -2.38 12.34 19.77
C ALA A 232 -2.55 12.51 18.25
N TRP A 233 -3.68 12.07 17.68
CA TRP A 233 -4.02 12.24 16.27
C TRP A 233 -5.13 13.28 16.13
N LYS A 234 -4.82 14.43 15.54
CA LYS A 234 -5.75 15.58 15.48
C LYS A 234 -6.59 15.65 14.21
N TRP A 235 -6.39 14.71 13.29
CA TRP A 235 -6.88 14.82 11.92
C TRP A 235 -8.09 13.93 11.61
N GLY A 236 -8.50 13.06 12.54
CA GLY A 236 -9.64 12.16 12.35
C GLY A 236 -9.64 11.00 13.33
N PHE A 237 -10.12 9.84 12.89
CA PHE A 237 -10.30 8.68 13.75
C PHE A 237 -9.01 7.88 13.96
N VAL A 238 -8.90 7.28 15.14
CA VAL A 238 -7.87 6.28 15.46
C VAL A 238 -8.53 4.99 15.92
N ASP A 239 -8.23 3.91 15.21
CA ASP A 239 -8.59 2.55 15.56
C ASP A 239 -7.39 1.84 16.16
N VAL A 240 -7.51 1.38 17.41
CA VAL A 240 -6.44 0.63 18.10
C VAL A 240 -6.92 -0.78 18.38
N GLU A 241 -6.24 -1.76 17.81
CA GLU A 241 -6.48 -3.17 18.01
C GLU A 241 -5.20 -3.87 18.47
N ALA A 242 -5.34 -4.84 19.35
CA ALA A 242 -4.25 -5.73 19.71
C ALA A 242 -4.10 -6.82 18.64
N VAL A 243 -2.85 -7.23 18.39
CA VAL A 243 -2.54 -8.35 17.51
C VAL A 243 -2.56 -9.62 18.34
N VAL A 244 -3.70 -10.29 18.29
CA VAL A 244 -3.90 -11.62 18.87
C VAL A 244 -4.05 -12.60 17.72
N MET A 245 -3.20 -13.63 17.70
CA MET A 245 -3.23 -14.65 16.66
C MET A 245 -4.43 -15.57 16.85
N ALA A 246 -5.07 -15.98 15.76
CA ALA A 246 -6.08 -17.04 15.83
C ALA A 246 -5.40 -18.38 16.18
N SER A 247 -6.18 -19.35 16.66
CA SER A 247 -5.70 -20.72 16.92
C SER A 247 -5.08 -21.38 15.68
N SER A 248 -5.49 -20.97 14.48
CA SER A 248 -4.90 -21.39 13.20
C SER A 248 -3.52 -20.79 12.91
N GLY A 249 -2.95 -19.99 13.82
CA GLY A 249 -1.68 -19.30 13.63
C GLY A 249 -1.77 -18.12 12.64
N LYS A 250 -2.98 -17.70 12.25
CA LYS A 250 -3.21 -16.60 11.30
C LYS A 250 -3.68 -15.33 12.00
N TYR A 251 -3.31 -14.17 11.45
CA TYR A 251 -3.86 -12.87 11.82
C TYR A 251 -4.84 -12.38 10.76
N ARG A 252 -6.14 -12.29 11.09
CA ARG A 252 -7.20 -11.84 10.15
C ARG A 252 -7.19 -12.60 8.80
N GLY A 253 -6.86 -13.89 8.82
CA GLY A 253 -6.74 -14.73 7.63
C GLY A 253 -5.39 -14.64 6.90
N TYR A 254 -4.50 -13.74 7.32
CA TYR A 254 -3.13 -13.62 6.79
C TYR A 254 -2.14 -14.41 7.65
N ARG A 255 -1.03 -14.85 7.04
CA ARG A 255 0.04 -15.57 7.74
C ARG A 255 0.57 -14.78 8.94
N THR A 256 0.79 -13.48 8.77
CA THR A 256 1.28 -12.58 9.82
C THR A 256 0.53 -11.24 9.80
N PRO A 257 0.60 -10.43 10.88
CA PRO A 257 0.19 -9.04 10.83
C PRO A 257 0.90 -8.24 9.74
N VAL A 258 2.18 -8.49 9.45
CA VAL A 258 2.91 -7.74 8.43
C VAL A 258 2.37 -8.02 7.03
N ASN A 259 1.99 -9.27 6.71
CA ASN A 259 1.30 -9.58 5.47
C ASN A 259 -0.04 -8.85 5.34
N TYR A 260 -0.79 -8.73 6.45
CA TYR A 260 -2.03 -7.95 6.46
C TYR A 260 -1.77 -6.48 6.11
N LEU A 261 -0.75 -5.87 6.72
CA LEU A 261 -0.37 -4.48 6.46
C LEU A 261 0.16 -4.25 5.04
N SER A 262 0.88 -5.22 4.46
CA SER A 262 1.55 -5.02 3.18
C SER A 262 0.72 -5.40 1.95
N LYS A 263 -0.50 -5.95 2.14
CA LYS A 263 -1.30 -6.60 1.09
C LYS A 263 -1.48 -5.76 -0.17
N TYR A 264 -1.68 -4.45 -0.05
CA TYR A 264 -1.89 -3.56 -1.20
C TYR A 264 -0.56 -3.08 -1.81
N LEU A 265 0.49 -2.97 -1.02
CA LEU A 265 1.83 -2.61 -1.50
C LEU A 265 2.48 -3.73 -2.31
N THR A 266 2.17 -4.99 -1.99
CA THR A 266 2.65 -6.18 -2.71
C THR A 266 1.75 -6.56 -3.87
N LYS A 267 0.61 -5.88 -4.07
CA LYS A 267 -0.28 -6.14 -5.21
C LYS A 267 0.27 -5.41 -6.44
N HIS A 268 0.68 -6.16 -7.44
CA HIS A 268 1.10 -5.62 -8.72
C HIS A 268 -0.11 -5.34 -9.62
N MET A 269 -0.05 -4.24 -10.37
CA MET A 269 -1.00 -3.81 -11.39
C MET A 269 -0.46 -4.16 -12.78
N ASP A 270 0.00 -5.41 -12.92
CA ASP A 270 0.62 -5.88 -14.17
C ASP A 270 -0.43 -5.88 -15.29
N LEU A 271 -0.15 -5.13 -16.35
CA LEU A 271 -1.05 -4.92 -17.48
C LEU A 271 -1.24 -6.18 -18.33
N THR A 272 -0.37 -7.20 -18.19
CA THR A 272 -0.58 -8.52 -18.80
C THR A 272 -1.62 -9.33 -18.04
N LYS A 273 -1.74 -9.10 -16.73
CA LYS A 273 -2.74 -9.75 -15.87
C LYS A 273 -4.07 -9.00 -15.87
N TYR A 274 -4.02 -7.68 -16.00
CA TYR A 274 -5.18 -6.79 -16.01
C TYR A 274 -5.16 -5.91 -17.28
N PRO A 275 -5.47 -6.46 -18.46
CA PRO A 275 -5.44 -5.72 -19.73
C PRO A 275 -6.39 -4.51 -19.73
N GLU A 276 -7.49 -4.56 -18.98
CA GLU A 276 -8.44 -3.47 -18.82
C GLU A 276 -7.82 -2.21 -18.21
N LEU A 277 -6.71 -2.34 -17.47
CA LEU A 277 -6.00 -1.19 -16.91
C LEU A 277 -5.21 -0.39 -17.95
N GLN A 278 -5.11 -0.87 -19.19
CA GLN A 278 -4.42 -0.16 -20.28
C GLN A 278 -5.24 0.99 -20.87
N THR A 279 -6.57 0.98 -20.69
CA THR A 279 -7.49 1.93 -21.31
C THR A 279 -8.17 2.87 -20.32
N VAL A 280 -7.81 2.78 -19.03
CA VAL A 280 -8.38 3.61 -17.98
C VAL A 280 -8.09 5.09 -18.18
N ARG A 281 -9.12 5.90 -18.07
CA ARG A 281 -9.07 7.37 -18.16
C ARG A 281 -9.20 8.03 -16.81
N GLY A 282 -9.75 7.31 -15.83
CA GLY A 282 -9.90 7.78 -14.46
C GLY A 282 -10.06 6.65 -13.46
N ILE A 283 -10.30 7.02 -12.19
CA ILE A 283 -10.42 6.03 -11.11
C ILE A 283 -11.72 5.22 -11.20
N GLU A 284 -12.76 5.77 -11.81
CA GLU A 284 -14.03 5.06 -11.95
C GLU A 284 -13.95 3.90 -12.94
N ASP A 285 -13.06 3.98 -13.93
CA ASP A 285 -12.78 2.90 -14.89
C ASP A 285 -12.02 1.73 -14.25
N VAL A 286 -11.40 1.94 -13.08
CA VAL A 286 -10.64 0.91 -12.38
C VAL A 286 -11.61 -0.06 -11.68
N PRO A 287 -11.42 -1.40 -11.86
CA PRO A 287 -12.20 -2.40 -11.14
C PRO A 287 -12.22 -2.16 -9.63
N LYS A 288 -13.39 -2.30 -8.99
CA LYS A 288 -13.59 -1.88 -7.59
C LYS A 288 -12.59 -2.50 -6.62
N GLU A 289 -12.22 -3.76 -6.84
CA GLU A 289 -11.25 -4.55 -6.08
C GLU A 289 -9.78 -4.12 -6.29
N LEU A 290 -9.52 -3.28 -7.30
CA LEU A 290 -8.23 -2.69 -7.62
C LEU A 290 -8.14 -1.20 -7.26
N ARG A 291 -9.26 -0.54 -6.94
CA ARG A 291 -9.23 0.90 -6.60
C ARG A 291 -8.32 1.24 -5.43
N THR A 292 -8.43 0.53 -4.31
CA THR A 292 -7.57 0.76 -3.13
C THR A 292 -6.06 0.61 -3.41
N PRO A 293 -5.58 -0.48 -4.03
CA PRO A 293 -4.16 -0.57 -4.39
C PRO A 293 -3.76 0.44 -5.47
N VAL A 294 -4.62 0.79 -6.42
CA VAL A 294 -4.34 1.86 -7.41
C VAL A 294 -4.16 3.20 -6.71
N TYR A 295 -5.11 3.64 -5.88
CA TYR A 295 -4.97 4.85 -5.07
C TYR A 295 -3.67 4.83 -4.25
N THR A 296 -3.38 3.70 -3.61
CA THR A 296 -2.16 3.52 -2.81
C THR A 296 -0.90 3.73 -3.64
N HIS A 297 -0.81 3.13 -4.83
CA HIS A 297 0.38 3.26 -5.69
C HIS A 297 0.48 4.65 -6.32
N VAL A 298 -0.64 5.22 -6.79
CA VAL A 298 -0.70 6.55 -7.40
C VAL A 298 -0.27 7.61 -6.39
N TRP A 299 -0.90 7.67 -5.22
CA TRP A 299 -0.54 8.64 -4.18
C TRP A 299 0.91 8.50 -3.72
N ASN A 300 1.37 7.27 -3.46
CA ASN A 300 2.77 7.07 -3.05
C ASN A 300 3.78 7.40 -4.18
N LYS A 301 3.39 7.34 -5.47
CA LYS A 301 4.19 7.86 -6.59
C LYS A 301 4.18 9.39 -6.61
N ILE A 302 3.02 10.02 -6.50
CA ILE A 302 2.87 11.48 -6.44
C ILE A 302 3.76 12.03 -5.33
N LEU A 303 3.69 11.48 -4.12
CA LEU A 303 4.41 11.99 -2.95
C LEU A 303 5.89 11.58 -2.90
N ARG A 304 6.36 10.72 -3.81
CA ARG A 304 7.67 10.02 -3.72
C ARG A 304 7.89 9.43 -2.32
N SER A 305 6.83 8.89 -1.73
CA SER A 305 6.83 8.51 -0.32
C SER A 305 7.52 7.16 -0.11
N ARG A 306 8.14 7.03 1.07
CA ARG A 306 8.41 5.72 1.65
C ARG A 306 7.08 5.15 2.17
N ASP A 307 6.50 4.26 1.38
CA ASP A 307 5.20 3.62 1.60
C ASP A 307 5.23 2.52 2.68
N PHE A 308 6.40 1.91 2.89
CA PHE A 308 6.66 0.86 3.87
C PHE A 308 7.92 1.16 4.66
N PHE A 309 7.75 1.53 5.93
CA PHE A 309 8.83 1.86 6.85
C PHE A 309 8.92 0.82 7.97
N VAL A 310 10.14 0.40 8.30
CA VAL A 310 10.44 -0.49 9.43
C VAL A 310 11.51 0.20 10.28
N SER A 311 11.24 0.44 11.55
CA SER A 311 12.22 1.07 12.45
C SER A 311 13.42 0.15 12.71
N LYS A 312 14.61 0.73 12.94
CA LYS A 312 15.81 0.00 13.39
C LYS A 312 15.52 -0.86 14.63
N ALA A 313 14.85 -0.27 15.61
CA ALA A 313 14.39 -0.95 16.82
C ALA A 313 13.51 -2.18 16.56
N PHE A 314 12.70 -2.18 15.49
CA PHE A 314 11.88 -3.34 15.12
C PHE A 314 12.76 -4.44 14.54
N LYS A 315 13.66 -4.11 13.62
CA LYS A 315 14.61 -5.07 13.03
C LYS A 315 15.46 -5.76 14.11
N GLN A 316 15.96 -5.00 15.08
CA GLN A 316 16.77 -5.53 16.19
C GLN A 316 16.00 -6.49 17.13
N ARG A 317 14.67 -6.42 17.16
CA ARG A 317 13.81 -7.30 17.96
C ARG A 317 13.36 -8.56 17.19
N LEU A 318 13.81 -8.73 15.95
CA LEU A 318 13.50 -9.92 15.15
C LEU A 318 14.51 -11.03 15.41
N ASN A 319 14.05 -12.28 15.31
CA ASN A 319 14.87 -13.49 15.28
C ASN A 319 15.49 -13.72 13.89
N ASN A 320 15.98 -12.67 13.24
CA ASN A 320 16.61 -12.80 11.93
C ASN A 320 18.09 -12.39 12.03
N PRO A 321 19.04 -13.32 11.75
CA PRO A 321 20.47 -13.03 11.80
C PRO A 321 20.88 -11.92 10.80
N GLU A 322 20.21 -11.76 9.66
CA GLU A 322 20.48 -10.69 8.68
C GLU A 322 20.20 -9.28 9.22
N PHE A 323 19.40 -9.16 10.29
CA PHE A 323 19.07 -7.89 10.93
C PHE A 323 19.83 -7.65 12.24
N ARG A 324 20.62 -8.62 12.68
CA ARG A 324 21.60 -8.40 13.74
C ARG A 324 22.82 -7.73 13.10
N PRO A 325 23.40 -6.66 13.69
CA PRO A 325 24.70 -6.20 13.27
C PRO A 325 25.65 -7.41 13.39
N ALA A 326 26.24 -7.84 12.28
CA ALA A 326 27.36 -8.77 12.35
C ALA A 326 28.46 -8.08 13.18
N LEU A 327 29.10 -8.82 14.09
CA LEU A 327 30.13 -8.24 14.95
C LEU A 327 31.37 -7.80 14.15
N ASP A 328 31.56 -8.28 12.91
CA ASP A 328 32.79 -8.06 12.13
C ASP A 328 32.58 -7.96 10.60
N ALA A 329 31.42 -7.51 10.11
CA ALA A 329 31.18 -7.40 8.66
C ALA A 329 31.59 -6.04 8.07
N ASP A 330 32.86 -5.68 8.25
CA ASP A 330 33.51 -4.62 7.48
C ASP A 330 34.30 -5.28 6.34
N GLU A 331 33.58 -5.68 5.29
CA GLU A 331 34.09 -5.68 3.91
C GLU A 331 32.88 -5.89 3.00
N ALA A 332 32.30 -4.79 2.51
CA ALA A 332 31.37 -4.87 1.41
C ALA A 332 32.15 -5.41 0.21
N THR A 333 31.91 -6.67 -0.16
CA THR A 333 32.45 -7.22 -1.40
C THR A 333 31.94 -6.33 -2.53
N GLU A 334 32.86 -5.59 -3.17
CA GLU A 334 32.51 -4.78 -4.34
C GLU A 334 31.89 -5.71 -5.39
N SER A 335 30.75 -5.31 -5.93
CA SER A 335 30.07 -6.12 -6.94
C SER A 335 30.75 -5.89 -8.29
N ASP A 336 31.16 -6.96 -8.96
CA ASP A 336 31.70 -6.88 -10.32
C ASP A 336 30.65 -6.47 -11.38
N TRP A 337 29.37 -6.41 -10.99
CA TRP A 337 28.25 -6.07 -11.86
C TRP A 337 27.87 -4.60 -11.73
N PHE A 338 28.02 -3.86 -12.83
CA PHE A 338 27.71 -2.44 -12.90
C PHE A 338 26.51 -2.18 -13.81
N LEU A 339 25.69 -1.19 -13.46
CA LEU A 339 24.62 -0.74 -14.35
C LEU A 339 25.26 0.01 -15.53
N ASP A 340 25.15 -0.58 -16.72
CA ASP A 340 25.69 -0.02 -17.95
C ASP A 340 24.70 0.97 -18.59
N SER A 341 23.46 0.53 -18.80
CA SER A 341 22.46 1.32 -19.53
C SER A 341 21.04 1.12 -19.02
N ILE A 342 20.19 2.15 -19.23
CA ILE A 342 18.75 2.12 -18.98
C ILE A 342 18.02 2.47 -20.27
N GLU A 343 17.31 1.49 -20.82
CA GLU A 343 16.49 1.67 -22.03
C GLU A 343 15.00 1.72 -21.64
N MET A 344 14.22 2.53 -22.37
CA MET A 344 12.76 2.56 -22.23
C MET A 344 12.14 1.71 -23.34
N ASP A 345 11.37 0.70 -22.96
CA ASP A 345 10.69 -0.18 -23.91
C ASP A 345 9.18 -0.11 -23.70
N SER A 346 8.42 -0.03 -24.80
CA SER A 346 6.97 -0.15 -24.74
C SER A 346 6.66 -1.60 -24.33
N GLY A 347 6.20 -1.81 -23.09
CA GLY A 347 5.94 -3.16 -22.56
C GLY A 347 4.91 -3.95 -23.36
N LEU A 348 4.20 -3.29 -24.29
CA LEU A 348 3.30 -3.85 -25.29
C LEU A 348 4.02 -4.80 -26.26
N GLU A 349 5.20 -4.43 -26.79
CA GLU A 349 5.96 -5.27 -27.72
C GLU A 349 6.36 -6.60 -27.07
N ARG A 350 6.79 -6.58 -25.81
CA ARG A 350 7.08 -7.81 -25.05
C ARG A 350 5.86 -8.58 -24.60
N ALA A 351 4.75 -7.92 -24.25
CA ALA A 351 3.50 -8.61 -23.96
C ALA A 351 2.96 -9.34 -25.19
N LEU A 352 3.03 -8.70 -26.37
CA LEU A 352 2.70 -9.30 -27.67
C LEU A 352 3.69 -10.41 -28.04
N ALA A 353 4.99 -10.22 -27.84
CA ALA A 353 5.99 -11.28 -28.07
C ALA A 353 5.79 -12.48 -27.14
N ALA A 354 5.45 -12.27 -25.87
CA ALA A 354 5.16 -13.33 -24.91
C ALA A 354 3.84 -14.06 -25.23
N GLN A 355 2.83 -13.36 -25.77
CA GLN A 355 1.61 -14.00 -26.28
C GLN A 355 1.89 -14.81 -27.54
N ARG A 356 2.68 -14.28 -28.49
CA ARG A 356 3.12 -15.02 -29.70
C ARG A 356 3.91 -16.29 -29.35
N ALA A 357 4.81 -16.21 -28.38
CA ALA A 357 5.57 -17.37 -27.89
C ALA A 357 4.69 -18.44 -27.21
N ARG A 358 3.56 -18.07 -26.62
CA ARG A 358 2.57 -19.01 -26.04
C ARG A 358 1.59 -19.56 -27.06
N GLY A 359 1.34 -18.84 -28.16
CA GLY A 359 0.45 -19.25 -29.24
C GLY A 359 1.09 -20.12 -30.32
N GLY A 360 2.44 -20.19 -30.38
CA GLY A 360 3.19 -20.96 -31.39
C GLY A 360 3.29 -22.47 -31.13
N GLY A 361 2.57 -23.02 -30.15
CA GLY A 361 2.66 -24.41 -29.72
C GLY A 361 1.43 -25.26 -30.07
N ALA A 362 0.73 -24.99 -31.17
CA ALA A 362 -0.38 -25.83 -31.64
C ALA A 362 -0.64 -25.65 -33.14
N ALA A 363 0.25 -26.16 -33.98
CA ALA A 363 -0.09 -26.58 -35.35
C ALA A 363 1.06 -27.42 -35.92
N THR A 364 0.85 -28.74 -35.96
CA THR A 364 0.93 -29.63 -37.13
C THR A 364 1.45 -31.00 -36.69
N ASP A 365 0.53 -31.96 -36.53
CA ASP A 365 0.63 -33.20 -37.31
C ASP A 365 -0.73 -33.90 -37.34
N SER A 366 -1.54 -33.58 -38.35
CA SER A 366 -2.74 -34.33 -38.70
C SER A 366 -2.34 -35.41 -39.70
N SER A 367 -1.87 -36.55 -39.19
CA SER A 367 -1.68 -37.73 -40.03
C SER A 367 -1.80 -39.02 -39.21
N LEU A 368 -3.03 -39.34 -38.77
CA LEU A 368 -3.35 -40.69 -38.30
C LEU A 368 -4.63 -41.18 -38.96
N LYS A 369 -4.40 -42.09 -39.91
CA LYS A 369 -5.38 -42.93 -40.61
C LYS A 369 -6.20 -43.73 -39.61
N LEU A 370 -7.52 -43.75 -39.81
CA LEU A 370 -8.41 -44.77 -39.27
C LEU A 370 -8.08 -46.14 -39.89
N PRO A 371 -8.09 -47.24 -39.13
CA PRO A 371 -8.41 -48.54 -39.68
C PRO A 371 -9.90 -48.85 -39.46
N ALA A 372 -10.49 -49.44 -40.51
CA ALA A 372 -11.74 -50.17 -40.45
C ALA A 372 -11.55 -51.48 -39.66
N GLY A 373 -12.60 -51.89 -38.94
CA GLY A 373 -12.64 -53.13 -38.16
C GLY A 373 -13.54 -52.97 -36.95
#